data_AF-V5GMC5-F1
#
_entry.id   AF-V5GMC5-F1
#
_cell.length_a   1.000
_cell.length_b   1.000
_cell.length_c   1.000
_cell.angle_alpha   90.00
_cell.angle_beta   90.00
_cell.angle_gamma   90.00
#
_symmetry.space_group_name_H-M   'P 1'
#
loop_
_entity.id
_entity.type
_entity.pdbx_description
1 polymer ?
#
loop_
_entity_poly.entity_id
_entity_poly.type
_entity_poly.pdbx_seq_one_letter_code
_entity_poly.pdbx_strand_id
1 'polypeptide(L)'
;WFISSFCSLNQQSLTRMNLGIIFLTVICLAFADELSDCKCLEGYRPQLDEDGHAMCYGIHVKAFAPCNLIKKPRCQCGPEVTGILNDASGVWCVKYNRGSQVKRWRCENREEWETFFSQHPNIQRASGRN
;
A
#
# COMPACT_ATOMS: atom_id res chain seq x y z
N TRP A 1 25.82 -20.86 17.69
CA TRP A 1 24.74 -21.72 17.19
C TRP A 1 24.55 -21.41 15.71
N PHE A 2 25.49 -21.92 14.90
CA PHE A 2 25.30 -23.00 13.90
C PHE A 2 24.82 -22.38 12.57
N ILE A 3 25.59 -22.26 11.48
CA ILE A 3 26.80 -22.97 11.02
C ILE A 3 27.65 -21.97 10.19
N SER A 4 28.89 -21.75 10.64
CA SER A 4 30.00 -21.32 9.79
C SER A 4 30.97 -22.49 9.75
N SER A 5 31.05 -23.24 8.66
CA SER A 5 32.25 -24.04 8.28
C SER A 5 31.99 -24.91 7.06
N PHE A 6 33.09 -25.13 6.33
CA PHE A 6 33.31 -26.02 5.19
C PHE A 6 32.90 -25.51 3.81
N CYS A 7 33.83 -24.79 3.18
CA CYS A 7 34.37 -25.22 1.89
C CYS A 7 35.74 -24.59 1.60
N SER A 8 36.78 -25.14 2.22
CA SER A 8 38.11 -25.17 1.58
C SER A 8 38.18 -26.44 0.76
N LEU A 9 37.85 -26.37 -0.53
CA LEU A 9 38.12 -27.47 -1.46
C LEU A 9 38.60 -26.92 -2.81
N ASN A 10 39.91 -27.07 -2.99
CA ASN A 10 40.57 -27.46 -4.23
C ASN A 10 40.39 -26.54 -5.45
N GLN A 11 41.28 -25.56 -5.51
CA GLN A 11 41.45 -24.59 -6.58
C GLN A 11 42.53 -25.10 -7.53
N GLN A 12 42.17 -25.85 -8.60
CA GLN A 12 42.99 -25.91 -9.84
C GLN A 12 42.42 -26.69 -11.06
N SER A 13 41.32 -27.44 -10.97
CA SER A 13 40.86 -28.28 -12.11
C SER A 13 39.45 -27.92 -12.65
N LEU A 14 39.02 -26.66 -12.56
CA LEU A 14 37.62 -26.28 -12.81
C LEU A 14 37.40 -25.17 -13.86
N THR A 15 38.33 -24.90 -14.77
CA THR A 15 38.17 -23.76 -15.72
C THR A 15 37.31 -24.07 -16.96
N ARG A 16 36.87 -25.32 -17.18
CA ARG A 16 36.01 -25.68 -18.33
C ARG A 16 34.54 -26.01 -18.00
N MET A 17 34.21 -26.20 -16.72
CA MET A 17 32.82 -26.38 -16.24
C MET A 17 32.30 -25.16 -15.44
N ASN A 18 33.03 -24.03 -15.46
CA ASN A 18 32.71 -22.85 -14.66
C ASN A 18 31.83 -21.80 -15.37
N LEU A 19 31.70 -21.84 -16.70
CA LEU A 19 30.93 -20.81 -17.42
C LEU A 19 29.41 -21.00 -17.28
N GLY A 20 28.94 -22.25 -17.23
CA GLY A 20 27.51 -22.56 -17.12
C GLY A 20 26.91 -22.26 -15.74
N ILE A 21 27.69 -22.44 -14.66
CA ILE A 21 27.24 -22.19 -13.29
C ILE A 21 27.10 -20.69 -13.02
N ILE A 22 28.01 -19.87 -13.58
CA ILE A 22 27.93 -18.41 -13.48
C ILE A 22 26.70 -17.87 -14.23
N PHE A 23 26.33 -18.45 -15.37
CA PHE A 23 25.14 -18.02 -16.11
C PHE A 23 23.83 -18.36 -15.36
N LEU A 24 23.78 -19.49 -14.65
CA LEU A 24 22.60 -19.89 -13.88
C LEU A 24 22.38 -19.05 -12.62
N THR A 25 23.46 -18.60 -11.96
CA THR A 25 23.35 -17.75 -10.76
C THR A 25 22.92 -16.32 -11.07
N VAL A 26 23.26 -15.80 -12.26
CA VAL A 26 22.82 -14.46 -12.70
C VAL A 26 21.31 -14.41 -12.98
N ILE A 27 20.72 -15.49 -13.50
CA ILE A 27 19.28 -15.53 -13.83
C ILE A 27 18.42 -15.54 -12.55
N CYS A 28 18.85 -16.21 -11.47
CA CYS A 28 18.10 -16.23 -10.21
C CYS A 28 18.04 -14.87 -9.50
N LEU A 29 19.00 -13.97 -9.74
CA LEU A 29 19.02 -12.65 -9.08
C LEU A 29 18.02 -11.65 -9.70
N ALA A 30 17.55 -11.88 -10.92
CA ALA A 30 16.66 -10.94 -11.62
C ALA A 30 15.21 -10.90 -11.08
N PHE A 31 14.77 -11.92 -10.33
CA PHE A 31 13.38 -12.05 -9.88
C PHE A 31 13.11 -11.55 -8.46
N ALA A 32 14.13 -11.04 -7.75
CA ALA A 32 14.00 -10.67 -6.34
C ALA A 32 13.54 -9.22 -6.10
N ASP A 33 13.53 -8.36 -7.12
CA ASP A 33 13.41 -6.91 -6.90
C ASP A 33 11.95 -6.39 -6.84
N GLU A 34 11.00 -7.04 -7.53
CA GLU A 34 9.68 -6.44 -7.75
C GLU A 34 8.81 -6.36 -6.48
N LEU A 35 8.99 -7.26 -5.52
CA LEU A 35 8.21 -7.25 -4.29
C LEU A 35 8.69 -6.18 -3.28
N SER A 36 9.93 -5.70 -3.42
CA SER A 36 10.57 -4.82 -2.43
C SER A 36 10.02 -3.39 -2.47
N ASP A 37 9.58 -2.93 -3.65
CA ASP A 37 9.07 -1.57 -3.87
C ASP A 37 7.58 -1.39 -3.54
N CYS A 38 6.86 -2.47 -3.23
CA CYS A 38 5.45 -2.41 -2.91
C CYS A 38 5.19 -1.97 -1.45
N LYS A 39 4.84 -0.70 -1.24
CA LYS A 39 4.45 -0.20 0.10
C LYS A 39 2.94 -0.30 0.30
N CYS A 40 2.55 -1.03 1.34
CA CYS A 40 1.15 -1.25 1.69
C CYS A 40 0.67 -0.37 2.85
N LEU A 41 -0.62 -0.06 2.85
CA LEU A 41 -1.28 0.61 3.97
C LEU A 41 -1.35 -0.33 5.19
N GLU A 42 -1.58 0.27 6.36
CA GLU A 42 -1.76 -0.47 7.61
C GLU A 42 -2.90 -1.50 7.50
N GLY A 43 -2.64 -2.74 7.93
CA GLY A 43 -3.58 -3.86 7.80
C GLY A 43 -3.53 -4.60 6.45
N TYR A 44 -2.61 -4.22 5.56
CA TYR A 44 -2.34 -4.90 4.30
C TYR A 44 -0.90 -5.44 4.27
N ARG A 45 -0.69 -6.53 3.52
CA ARG A 45 0.64 -7.13 3.28
C ARG A 45 0.92 -7.28 1.78
N PRO A 46 2.16 -7.07 1.31
CA PRO A 46 2.50 -7.29 -0.09
C PRO A 46 2.38 -8.78 -0.43
N GLN A 47 1.71 -9.08 -1.54
CA GLN A 47 1.55 -10.42 -2.12
C GLN A 47 1.50 -10.30 -3.65
N LEU A 48 1.91 -11.34 -4.36
CA LEU A 48 1.70 -11.44 -5.80
C LEU A 48 0.26 -11.87 -6.07
N ASP A 49 -0.37 -11.28 -7.10
CA ASP A 49 -1.63 -11.79 -7.64
C ASP A 49 -1.39 -13.02 -8.54
N GLU A 50 -2.46 -13.52 -9.17
CA GLU A 50 -2.38 -14.68 -10.07
C GLU A 50 -1.54 -14.40 -11.33
N ASP A 51 -1.41 -13.14 -11.72
CA ASP A 51 -0.65 -12.68 -12.88
C ASP A 51 0.82 -12.36 -12.53
N GLY A 52 1.19 -12.45 -11.26
CA GLY A 52 2.54 -12.16 -10.78
C GLY A 52 2.81 -10.68 -10.49
N HIS A 53 1.79 -9.83 -10.43
CA HIS A 53 1.94 -8.42 -10.06
C HIS A 53 1.95 -8.26 -8.53
N ALA A 54 2.87 -7.42 -8.04
CA ALA A 54 2.89 -7.05 -6.63
C ALA A 54 1.65 -6.21 -6.27
N MET A 55 0.88 -6.69 -5.28
CA MET A 55 -0.34 -6.07 -4.79
C MET A 55 -0.40 -6.12 -3.25
N CYS A 56 -1.19 -5.24 -2.65
CA CYS A 56 -1.41 -5.20 -1.21
C CYS A 56 -2.67 -5.98 -0.84
N TYR A 57 -2.52 -7.06 -0.08
CA TYR A 57 -3.63 -7.90 0.37
C TYR A 57 -4.05 -7.59 1.80
N GLY A 58 -5.32 -7.26 1.99
CA GLY A 58 -5.88 -6.90 3.30
C GLY A 58 -6.07 -8.11 4.21
N ILE A 59 -5.44 -8.10 5.38
CA ILE A 59 -5.42 -9.24 6.32
C ILE A 59 -6.84 -9.59 6.80
N HIS A 60 -7.64 -8.55 7.10
CA HIS A 60 -9.01 -8.68 7.62
C HIS A 60 -10.07 -8.61 6.52
N VAL A 61 -9.89 -7.75 5.52
CA VAL A 61 -10.87 -7.55 4.44
C VAL A 61 -10.75 -8.57 3.31
N LYS A 62 -9.65 -9.34 3.27
CA LYS A 62 -9.37 -10.38 2.25
C LYS A 62 -9.49 -9.87 0.81
N ALA A 63 -9.10 -8.61 0.58
CA ALA A 63 -9.17 -7.94 -0.71
C ALA A 63 -7.79 -7.43 -1.14
N PHE A 64 -7.54 -7.41 -2.45
CA PHE A 64 -6.35 -6.82 -3.05
C PHE A 64 -6.54 -5.32 -3.29
N ALA A 65 -5.48 -4.57 -3.10
CA ALA A 65 -5.38 -3.14 -3.34
C ALA A 65 -4.05 -2.84 -4.05
N PRO A 66 -3.95 -1.77 -4.85
CA PRO A 66 -2.70 -1.40 -5.48
C PRO A 66 -1.64 -1.00 -4.44
N CYS A 67 -0.38 -1.25 -4.78
CA CYS A 67 0.77 -0.79 -3.99
C CYS A 67 0.87 0.75 -4.00
N ASN A 68 1.63 1.30 -3.04
CA ASN A 68 1.97 2.71 -2.97
C ASN A 68 0.76 3.65 -2.94
N LEU A 69 -0.36 3.16 -2.37
CA LEU A 69 -1.55 3.96 -2.17
C LEU A 69 -1.27 5.15 -1.25
N ILE A 70 -1.65 6.33 -1.72
CA ILE A 70 -1.52 7.56 -0.96
C ILE A 70 -2.49 7.52 0.23
N LYS A 71 -1.95 7.57 1.45
CA LYS A 71 -2.73 7.56 2.69
C LYS A 71 -3.44 8.90 2.87
N LYS A 72 -4.76 8.91 2.66
CA LYS A 72 -5.61 10.07 2.98
C LYS A 72 -5.69 10.27 4.51
N PRO A 73 -5.74 11.52 4.99
CA PRO A 73 -5.99 11.78 6.41
C PRO A 73 -7.37 11.23 6.82
N ARG A 74 -7.50 10.81 8.08
CA ARG A 74 -8.79 10.36 8.61
C ARG A 74 -9.62 11.59 8.98
N CYS A 75 -10.91 11.60 8.64
CA CYS A 75 -11.81 12.69 9.03
C CYS A 75 -11.99 12.70 10.55
N GLN A 76 -11.66 13.83 11.19
CA GLN A 76 -11.93 14.05 12.61
C GLN A 76 -13.30 14.70 12.77
N CYS A 77 -14.11 14.15 13.66
CA CYS A 77 -15.48 14.60 13.91
C CYS A 77 -15.74 14.60 15.42
N GLY A 78 -16.52 15.57 15.88
CA GLY A 78 -16.97 15.64 17.26
C GLY A 78 -17.86 14.46 17.69
N PRO A 79 -18.17 14.39 18.99
CA PRO A 79 -18.78 13.23 19.64
C PRO A 79 -20.20 12.89 19.17
N GLU A 80 -20.86 13.82 18.47
CA GLU A 80 -22.21 13.67 17.95
C GLU A 80 -22.29 12.92 16.60
N VAL A 81 -21.15 12.55 16.03
CA VAL A 81 -21.05 11.85 14.75
C VAL A 81 -21.54 10.40 14.88
N THR A 82 -22.26 9.93 13.87
CA THR A 82 -22.66 8.52 13.77
C THR A 82 -22.08 7.82 12.55
N GLY A 83 -21.49 8.58 11.62
CA GLY A 83 -20.85 8.03 10.43
C GLY A 83 -20.03 9.07 9.67
N ILE A 84 -19.22 8.57 8.73
CA ILE A 84 -18.47 9.38 7.77
C ILE A 84 -19.04 9.10 6.37
N LEU A 85 -19.45 10.16 5.69
CA LEU A 85 -19.95 10.07 4.32
C LEU A 85 -18.86 10.56 3.36
N ASN A 86 -18.49 9.70 2.41
CA ASN A 86 -17.61 10.04 1.30
C ASN A 86 -18.46 10.15 0.04
N ASP A 87 -18.56 11.36 -0.53
CA ASP A 87 -19.32 11.59 -1.75
C ASP A 87 -18.52 12.44 -2.76
N ALA A 88 -19.14 12.71 -3.91
CA ALA A 88 -18.54 13.51 -4.98
C ALA A 88 -18.23 14.97 -4.57
N SER A 89 -18.66 15.43 -3.41
CA SER A 89 -18.36 16.76 -2.87
C SER A 89 -17.33 16.75 -1.74
N GLY A 90 -16.90 15.57 -1.27
CA GLY A 90 -15.84 15.42 -0.30
C GLY A 90 -16.12 14.41 0.81
N VAL A 91 -15.44 14.59 1.93
CA VAL A 91 -15.57 13.78 3.13
C VAL A 91 -16.29 14.58 4.22
N TRP A 92 -17.32 13.98 4.82
CA TRP A 92 -18.24 14.68 5.72
C TRP A 92 -18.52 13.87 6.99
N CYS A 93 -18.63 14.57 8.10
CA CYS A 93 -19.21 14.05 9.32
C CYS A 93 -20.73 14.06 9.19
N VAL A 94 -21.38 12.93 9.47
CA VAL A 94 -22.84 12.81 9.39
C VAL A 94 -23.44 12.25 10.68
N LYS A 95 -24.58 12.82 11.07
CA LYS A 95 -25.42 12.36 12.17
C LYS A 95 -26.72 11.80 11.60
N TYR A 96 -26.96 10.52 11.84
CA TYR A 96 -28.18 9.82 11.52
C TYR A 96 -29.06 9.73 12.77
N ASN A 97 -30.37 9.85 12.57
CA ASN A 97 -31.37 9.56 13.60
C ASN A 97 -32.44 8.67 12.95
N ARG A 98 -32.68 7.48 13.51
CA ARG A 98 -33.64 6.50 12.97
C ARG A 98 -33.47 6.24 11.46
N GLY A 99 -32.22 6.09 11.01
CA GLY A 99 -31.87 5.83 9.61
C GLY A 99 -31.90 7.04 8.68
N SER A 100 -32.38 8.21 9.13
CA SER A 100 -32.41 9.44 8.34
C SER A 100 -31.25 10.37 8.69
N GLN A 101 -30.62 10.98 7.68
CA GLN A 101 -29.54 11.96 7.89
C GLN A 101 -30.14 13.26 8.47
N VAL A 102 -29.77 13.61 9.70
CA VAL A 102 -30.24 14.82 10.38
C VAL A 102 -29.27 15.98 10.18
N LYS A 103 -27.97 15.71 10.23
CA LYS A 103 -26.93 16.75 10.15
C LYS A 103 -25.75 16.24 9.33
N ARG A 104 -25.16 17.14 8.56
CA ARG A 104 -23.94 16.94 7.79
C ARG A 104 -23.05 18.16 7.95
N TRP A 105 -21.78 17.96 8.27
CA TRP A 105 -20.80 19.03 8.42
C TRP A 105 -19.41 18.57 8.00
N ARG A 106 -18.48 19.51 7.82
CA ARG A 106 -17.10 19.21 7.41
C ARG A 106 -16.31 18.58 8.54
N CYS A 107 -15.29 17.81 8.20
CA CYS A 107 -14.27 17.34 9.15
C CYS A 107 -13.63 18.51 9.89
N GLU A 108 -13.29 18.30 11.16
CA GLU A 108 -12.67 19.30 12.04
C GLU A 108 -11.20 19.53 11.66
N ASN A 109 -10.50 18.51 11.19
CA ASN A 109 -9.11 18.56 10.74
C ASN A 109 -8.94 19.12 9.32
N ARG A 110 -9.55 20.28 9.05
CA ARG A 110 -9.54 20.91 7.71
C ARG A 110 -8.13 21.20 7.19
N GLU A 111 -7.24 21.63 8.08
CA GLU A 111 -5.87 22.01 7.73
C GLU A 111 -5.04 20.81 7.23
N GLU A 112 -5.22 19.63 7.84
CA GLU A 112 -4.59 18.38 7.38
C GLU A 112 -5.05 18.02 5.96
N TRP A 113 -6.35 18.16 5.69
CA TRP A 113 -6.91 17.92 4.36
C TRP A 113 -6.41 18.94 3.34
N GLU A 114 -6.37 20.22 3.70
CA GLU A 114 -5.89 21.29 2.82
C GLU A 114 -4.40 21.08 2.47
N THR A 115 -3.58 20.69 3.44
CA THR A 115 -2.17 20.30 3.26
C THR A 115 -2.03 19.06 2.39
N PHE A 116 -2.88 18.05 2.60
CA PHE A 116 -2.86 16.84 1.79
C PHE A 116 -3.14 17.15 0.31
N PHE A 117 -4.14 17.98 0.03
CA PHE A 117 -4.49 18.38 -1.33
C PHE A 117 -3.48 19.33 -1.97
N SER A 118 -2.77 20.14 -1.19
CA SER A 118 -1.69 20.98 -1.74
C SER A 118 -0.48 20.14 -2.18
N GLN A 119 -0.17 19.07 -1.45
CA GLN A 119 0.88 18.11 -1.81
C GLN A 119 0.48 17.18 -2.97
N HIS A 120 -0.81 16.94 -3.17
CA HIS A 120 -1.32 15.99 -4.16
C HIS A 120 -2.39 16.63 -5.07
N PRO A 121 -2.02 17.59 -5.95
CA PRO A 121 -2.98 18.33 -6.77
C PRO A 121 -3.75 17.46 -7.77
N ASN A 122 -3.18 16.32 -8.16
CA ASN A 122 -3.83 15.36 -9.07
C ASN A 122 -4.93 14.53 -8.39
N ILE A 123 -4.95 14.46 -7.06
CA ILE A 123 -6.09 13.88 -6.35
C ILE A 123 -7.19 14.93 -6.39
N GLN A 124 -8.14 14.75 -7.31
CA GLN A 124 -9.29 15.64 -7.40
C GLN A 124 -9.94 15.72 -6.02
N ARG A 125 -10.02 16.95 -5.48
CA ARG A 125 -11.04 17.26 -4.49
C ARG A 125 -12.33 16.85 -5.18
N ALA A 126 -13.06 15.93 -4.58
CA ALA A 126 -14.40 15.62 -5.04
C ALA A 126 -15.15 16.96 -4.96
N SER A 127 -15.20 17.66 -6.09
CA SER A 127 -15.65 19.03 -6.21
C SER A 127 -17.02 18.88 -6.81
N GLY A 128 -18.05 19.05 -5.98
CA GLY A 128 -19.41 19.20 -6.46
C GLY A 128 -19.42 20.32 -7.49
N ARG A 129 -19.53 19.95 -8.77
CA ARG A 129 -19.90 20.87 -9.84
C ARG A 129 -21.39 21.13 -9.61
N ASN A 130 -21.71 22.30 -9.06
CA ASN A 130 -23.08 22.80 -8.95
C ASN A 130 -23.77 22.81 -10.31
#